data_AF-A0A0Q3FUS3-F1
#
_entry.id   AF-A0A0Q3FUS3-F1
#
_cell.length_a   1.000
_cell.length_b   1.000
_cell.length_c   1.000
_cell.angle_alpha   90.00
_cell.angle_beta   90.00
_cell.angle_gamma   90.00
#
_symmetry.space_group_name_H-M   'P 1'
#
loop_
_entity.id
_entity.type
_entity.pdbx_description
1 polymer ?
#
loop_
_entity_poly.entity_id
_entity_poly.type
_entity_poly.pdbx_seq_one_letter_code
_entity_poly.pdbx_strand_id
1 'polypeptide(L)'
;MPISSSLSARLGAGGAVPSPAPAPTRWSPYARPSESRRGGGGGGCTKVCRPPLRLEPATARLLGAAQKAAASRSSCGKEATASDVAAPTLRRRGEQKSNPKPAETNEVLPVEESRGTGGFSFLCTLAGHTETISGISMPMGSDKLYSGSADGSVRVWDSNSGKCVDVIKMGGKIGCMITHDTWVFVGIPKSVEAWNTRTGMKLSLRGPSGLVCSMTIKDEMLFAGTADGRIMAWKFPAEENDSEPVSILIGHERHVISLSASATRLYSGSLDKTIKVWDLKTLQCIETLSEHKSAVTSVLCWDQNLLSCSLDKTVKVWAATESGNHRVIYTHAEEHGLRTLFGMHRVGSTPVLFCSLHNSNRIRLFDLPSFGEMGELSSQKEVKAIELAVVAGGLLFTGDGAGELKVWRWEPATPALAQTPAQQHCASPENSD
;
A
#
# COMPACT_ATOMS: atom_id res chain seq x y z
N MET A 1 -30.23 72.16 -4.71
CA MET A 1 -29.41 70.94 -4.58
C MET A 1 -29.36 70.56 -3.09
N PRO A 2 -29.14 69.30 -2.69
CA PRO A 2 -30.22 68.30 -2.50
C PRO A 2 -30.72 68.17 -1.04
N ILE A 3 -32.00 67.83 -0.79
CA ILE A 3 -32.54 66.45 -0.51
C ILE A 3 -31.94 65.83 0.78
N SER A 4 -32.61 65.98 1.95
CA SER A 4 -33.62 65.07 2.60
C SER A 4 -32.99 64.05 3.58
N SER A 5 -33.33 64.01 4.88
CA SER A 5 -34.41 63.22 5.53
C SER A 5 -34.44 61.72 5.18
N SER A 6 -34.64 60.76 6.09
CA SER A 6 -34.77 60.79 7.57
C SER A 6 -34.81 59.36 8.17
N LEU A 7 -34.41 59.21 9.45
CA LEU A 7 -34.79 58.17 10.44
C LEU A 7 -35.00 56.68 10.03
N SER A 8 -34.26 55.79 10.74
CA SER A 8 -34.75 54.59 11.48
C SER A 8 -34.14 53.20 11.18
N ALA A 9 -33.33 52.75 12.14
CA ALA A 9 -33.41 51.46 12.83
C ALA A 9 -32.88 50.13 12.21
N ARG A 10 -32.59 49.21 13.16
CA ARG A 10 -32.42 47.73 13.09
C ARG A 10 -31.02 47.14 12.85
N LEU A 11 -30.73 46.13 13.70
CA LEU A 11 -29.68 45.09 13.66
C LEU A 11 -28.21 45.58 13.76
N GLY A 12 -27.34 45.01 14.61
CA GLY A 12 -27.50 43.95 15.62
C GLY A 12 -26.86 42.62 15.21
N ALA A 13 -25.87 42.18 16.02
CA ALA A 13 -25.12 40.92 15.91
C ALA A 13 -24.30 40.70 14.61
N GLY A 14 -23.04 41.15 14.60
CA GLY A 14 -22.01 40.62 13.71
C GLY A 14 -21.32 39.41 14.38
N GLY A 15 -21.47 38.22 13.81
CA GLY A 15 -20.98 36.98 14.42
C GLY A 15 -19.46 36.80 14.38
N ALA A 16 -18.91 36.08 15.36
CA ALA A 16 -17.52 35.64 15.32
C ALA A 16 -17.31 34.65 14.16
N VAL A 17 -16.31 34.91 13.31
CA VAL A 17 -15.92 33.96 12.25
C VAL A 17 -15.36 32.69 12.91
N PRO A 18 -15.91 31.49 12.62
CA PRO A 18 -15.34 30.26 13.16
C PRO A 18 -13.94 30.04 12.59
N SER A 19 -13.01 29.66 13.47
CA SER A 19 -11.68 29.19 13.04
C SER A 19 -11.85 28.08 12.01
N PRO A 20 -11.04 28.04 10.93
CA PRO A 20 -11.11 26.93 9.97
C PRO A 20 -10.91 25.60 10.70
N ALA A 21 -11.73 24.62 10.34
CA ALA A 21 -11.64 23.27 10.86
C ALA A 21 -10.25 22.66 10.58
N PRO A 22 -9.74 21.74 11.42
CA PRO A 22 -8.51 21.03 11.12
C PRO A 22 -8.63 20.29 9.78
N ALA A 23 -7.54 20.26 9.02
CA ALA A 23 -7.49 19.58 7.73
C ALA A 23 -7.85 18.09 7.86
N PRO A 24 -8.48 17.48 6.84
CA PRO A 24 -8.94 16.08 6.89
C PRO A 24 -7.79 15.11 7.18
N THR A 25 -8.13 14.02 7.86
CA THR A 25 -7.15 13.21 8.58
C THR A 25 -6.51 12.20 7.64
N ARG A 26 -5.18 12.17 7.63
CA ARG A 26 -4.38 11.23 6.83
C ARG A 26 -4.86 9.78 7.02
N TRP A 27 -4.93 8.99 5.94
CA TRP A 27 -5.04 7.52 6.01
C TRP A 27 -4.11 6.96 7.09
N SER A 28 -4.59 5.99 7.87
CA SER A 28 -3.83 5.43 9.00
C SER A 28 -3.45 3.96 8.81
N PRO A 29 -2.37 3.68 8.06
CA PRO A 29 -1.44 2.61 8.42
C PRO A 29 -0.48 3.08 9.53
N TYR A 30 -0.01 4.34 9.45
CA TYR A 30 0.86 4.99 10.44
C TYR A 30 0.51 6.49 10.56
N ALA A 31 -0.12 6.88 11.67
CA ALA A 31 -0.37 8.28 11.98
C ALA A 31 0.87 8.94 12.62
N ARG A 32 1.34 10.06 12.05
CA ARG A 32 2.37 10.88 12.70
C ARG A 32 1.76 11.77 13.80
N PRO A 33 2.47 12.02 14.91
CA PRO A 33 2.13 13.10 15.83
C PRO A 33 2.15 14.47 15.10
N SER A 34 1.32 15.40 15.57
CA SER A 34 1.38 16.80 15.15
C SER A 34 2.47 17.54 15.94
N GLU A 35 3.29 18.33 15.26
CA GLU A 35 4.32 19.16 15.92
C GLU A 35 3.66 20.22 16.80
N SER A 36 3.84 20.13 18.12
CA SER A 36 3.41 21.18 19.04
C SER A 36 4.31 22.40 18.90
N ARG A 37 3.83 23.45 18.22
CA ARG A 37 4.50 24.75 18.18
C ARG A 37 4.70 25.30 19.60
N ARG A 38 5.93 25.20 20.13
CA ARG A 38 6.45 26.07 21.19
C ARG A 38 7.43 27.04 20.54
N GLY A 39 7.26 28.34 20.79
CA GLY A 39 8.11 29.38 20.22
C GLY A 39 8.84 30.19 21.28
N GLY A 40 9.95 30.81 20.88
CA GLY A 40 10.51 31.98 21.56
C GLY A 40 11.70 31.73 22.49
N GLY A 41 12.86 32.25 22.09
CA GLY A 41 14.04 32.43 22.95
C GLY A 41 15.02 31.24 22.98
N GLY A 42 16.34 31.46 22.89
CA GLY A 42 17.06 32.71 22.64
C GLY A 42 18.47 32.71 23.22
N GLY A 43 19.49 32.50 22.38
CA GLY A 43 20.90 32.50 22.80
C GLY A 43 21.78 31.83 21.74
N GLY A 44 22.78 32.55 21.22
CA GLY A 44 23.60 32.09 20.11
C GLY A 44 24.97 31.58 20.53
N CYS A 45 25.52 30.63 19.77
CA CYS A 45 26.95 30.34 19.73
C CYS A 45 27.35 29.96 18.30
N THR A 46 28.30 30.66 17.71
CA THR A 46 28.75 30.42 16.33
C THR A 46 29.70 29.24 16.25
N LYS A 47 29.37 28.25 15.43
CA LYS A 47 30.32 27.25 14.91
C LYS A 47 30.18 27.15 13.40
N VAL A 48 31.32 26.99 12.71
CA VAL A 48 31.41 27.09 11.25
C VAL A 48 30.79 25.84 10.60
N CYS A 49 29.61 25.99 10.01
CA CYS A 49 29.01 24.94 9.20
C CYS A 49 29.77 24.78 7.87
N ARG A 50 30.35 23.60 7.62
CA ARG A 50 30.57 23.13 6.25
C ARG A 50 29.18 22.92 5.60
N PRO A 51 29.00 23.20 4.29
CA PRO A 51 27.72 22.93 3.63
C PRO A 51 27.42 21.43 3.70
N PRO A 52 26.17 21.03 3.98
CA PRO A 52 25.79 19.62 3.95
C PRO A 52 25.92 19.09 2.52
N LEU A 53 26.47 17.88 2.38
CA LEU A 53 26.50 17.19 1.09
C LEU A 53 25.07 16.95 0.62
N ARG A 54 24.74 17.55 -0.53
CA ARG A 54 23.42 17.49 -1.16
C ARG A 54 23.19 16.11 -1.77
N LEU A 55 22.85 15.15 -0.91
CA LEU A 55 22.33 13.84 -1.29
C LEU A 55 20.95 14.04 -1.93
N GLU A 56 20.94 14.19 -3.25
CA GLU A 56 19.73 14.11 -4.06
C GLU A 56 18.99 12.79 -3.78
N PRO A 57 17.65 12.77 -3.69
CA PRO A 57 16.90 11.55 -3.37
C PRO A 57 17.23 10.40 -4.33
N ALA A 58 17.64 9.26 -3.76
CA ALA A 58 18.03 8.03 -4.46
C ALA A 58 17.08 7.67 -5.63
N THR A 59 15.77 7.70 -5.35
CA THR A 59 14.70 7.34 -6.27
C THR A 59 14.55 8.25 -7.49
N ALA A 60 15.15 9.44 -7.51
CA ALA A 60 15.18 10.32 -8.68
C ALA A 60 15.95 9.69 -9.88
N ARG A 61 16.80 8.67 -9.65
CA ARG A 61 17.65 8.09 -10.71
C ARG A 61 17.13 6.80 -11.34
N LEU A 62 16.16 6.10 -10.73
CA LEU A 62 15.39 5.03 -11.41
C LEU A 62 14.76 5.54 -12.72
N LEU A 63 14.34 6.81 -12.73
CA LEU A 63 13.71 7.48 -13.87
C LEU A 63 14.62 7.58 -15.10
N GLY A 64 15.94 7.68 -14.92
CA GLY A 64 16.89 7.97 -16.01
C GLY A 64 17.43 6.76 -16.77
N ALA A 65 17.37 5.55 -16.19
CA ALA A 65 17.96 4.35 -16.81
C ALA A 65 17.15 3.84 -18.01
N ALA A 66 15.81 3.94 -17.94
CA ALA A 66 14.90 3.39 -18.95
C ALA A 66 15.11 4.00 -20.36
N GLN A 67 15.50 5.27 -20.45
CA GLN A 67 15.65 5.98 -21.73
C GLN A 67 16.90 5.58 -22.53
N LYS A 68 17.88 4.85 -21.95
CA LYS A 68 19.14 4.50 -22.64
C LYS A 68 19.20 3.10 -23.25
N ALA A 69 18.18 2.26 -23.04
CA ALA A 69 18.17 0.89 -23.55
C ALA A 69 17.80 0.77 -25.05
N ALA A 70 17.26 1.84 -25.67
CA ALA A 70 16.63 1.79 -27.00
C ALA A 70 17.55 2.11 -28.19
N ALA A 71 18.84 2.44 -27.99
CA ALA A 71 19.65 3.12 -29.00
C ALA A 71 21.09 2.58 -29.19
N SER A 72 21.28 1.26 -29.37
CA SER A 72 22.55 0.71 -29.89
C SER A 72 22.45 -0.72 -30.45
N ARG A 73 22.02 -0.89 -31.72
CA ARG A 73 22.30 -2.10 -32.53
C ARG A 73 22.46 -1.73 -34.01
N SER A 74 23.66 -1.93 -34.57
CA SER A 74 23.97 -1.68 -35.97
C SER A 74 24.95 -2.71 -36.55
N SER A 75 24.55 -3.37 -37.64
CA SER A 75 25.37 -3.94 -38.72
C SER A 75 26.68 -4.70 -38.41
N CYS A 76 26.64 -6.04 -38.52
CA CYS A 76 27.54 -6.93 -39.33
C CYS A 76 27.45 -8.40 -38.83
N GLY A 77 27.63 -9.45 -39.65
CA GLY A 77 27.73 -9.48 -41.11
C GLY A 77 28.44 -10.74 -41.67
N LYS A 78 27.68 -11.76 -42.11
CA LYS A 78 28.14 -13.04 -42.73
C LYS A 78 28.97 -13.93 -41.76
N GLU A 79 29.29 -15.21 -42.04
CA GLU A 79 29.26 -16.00 -43.30
C GLU A 79 28.79 -17.46 -43.05
N ALA A 80 28.90 -18.37 -44.03
CA ALA A 80 28.24 -19.69 -44.03
C ALA A 80 29.19 -20.88 -44.32
N THR A 81 28.75 -22.10 -43.99
CA THR A 81 29.10 -23.37 -44.68
C THR A 81 28.18 -24.51 -44.20
N ALA A 82 28.13 -25.63 -44.94
CA ALA A 82 27.24 -26.77 -44.68
C ALA A 82 27.88 -28.11 -45.12
N SER A 83 27.37 -29.24 -44.60
CA SER A 83 27.56 -30.58 -45.18
C SER A 83 26.55 -31.61 -44.64
N ASP A 84 26.15 -32.56 -45.47
CA ASP A 84 25.19 -33.65 -45.20
C ASP A 84 25.72 -34.79 -44.30
N VAL A 85 24.86 -35.77 -43.95
CA VAL A 85 24.93 -37.15 -44.50
C VAL A 85 23.72 -38.03 -44.04
N ALA A 86 23.41 -39.05 -44.85
CA ALA A 86 22.18 -39.85 -44.91
C ALA A 86 21.82 -40.82 -43.74
N ALA A 87 20.59 -41.36 -43.83
CA ALA A 87 20.06 -42.53 -43.08
C ALA A 87 20.49 -43.88 -43.75
N PRO A 88 19.96 -45.11 -43.47
CA PRO A 88 18.62 -45.55 -42.98
C PRO A 88 18.72 -46.56 -41.78
N THR A 89 17.91 -47.61 -41.47
CA THR A 89 16.88 -48.41 -42.19
C THR A 89 15.97 -49.27 -41.26
N LEU A 90 14.72 -49.53 -41.69
CA LEU A 90 13.87 -50.74 -41.50
C LEU A 90 13.65 -51.43 -40.12
N ARG A 91 12.37 -51.53 -39.71
CA ARG A 91 11.60 -52.80 -39.72
C ARG A 91 10.07 -52.57 -39.66
N ARG A 92 9.27 -53.55 -40.11
CA ARG A 92 7.79 -53.54 -40.22
C ARG A 92 7.13 -54.56 -39.29
N ARG A 93 6.02 -54.20 -38.62
CA ARG A 93 4.65 -54.79 -38.77
C ARG A 93 3.73 -54.40 -37.60
N GLY A 94 2.42 -54.27 -37.89
CA GLY A 94 1.37 -54.08 -36.88
C GLY A 94 0.33 -53.05 -37.32
N GLU A 95 -0.72 -53.47 -38.01
CA GLU A 95 -1.85 -52.60 -38.36
C GLU A 95 -2.98 -52.75 -37.33
N GLN A 96 -3.52 -51.64 -36.85
CA GLN A 96 -4.89 -51.57 -36.32
C GLN A 96 -5.46 -50.17 -36.59
N LYS A 97 -6.68 -50.11 -37.12
CA LYS A 97 -7.37 -48.85 -37.42
C LYS A 97 -8.06 -48.30 -36.17
N SER A 98 -7.78 -47.06 -35.83
CA SER A 98 -8.63 -46.21 -34.98
C SER A 98 -8.59 -44.77 -35.50
N ASN A 99 -9.67 -44.02 -35.33
CA ASN A 99 -9.73 -42.63 -35.80
C ASN A 99 -8.76 -41.75 -35.01
N PRO A 100 -8.05 -40.80 -35.65
CA PRO A 100 -7.33 -39.76 -34.92
C PRO A 100 -8.34 -38.85 -34.21
N LYS A 101 -8.40 -38.94 -32.88
CA LYS A 101 -8.93 -37.86 -32.03
C LYS A 101 -8.07 -36.63 -32.33
N PRO A 102 -8.63 -35.42 -32.52
CA PRO A 102 -7.81 -34.22 -32.69
C PRO A 102 -6.89 -34.08 -31.48
N ALA A 103 -5.62 -33.77 -31.73
CA ALA A 103 -4.66 -33.52 -30.66
C ALA A 103 -5.10 -32.26 -29.92
N GLU A 104 -5.28 -32.37 -28.60
CA GLU A 104 -5.38 -31.22 -27.71
C GLU A 104 -4.00 -30.57 -27.69
N THR A 105 -3.79 -29.60 -28.60
CA THR A 105 -2.70 -28.64 -28.48
C THR A 105 -2.88 -27.92 -27.16
N ASN A 106 -1.99 -28.18 -26.21
CA ASN A 106 -1.81 -27.32 -25.04
C ASN A 106 -1.33 -25.95 -25.54
N GLU A 107 -2.28 -25.12 -25.95
CA GLU A 107 -2.08 -23.68 -26.05
C GLU A 107 -1.77 -23.19 -24.63
N VAL A 108 -0.47 -23.02 -24.37
CA VAL A 108 0.00 -22.29 -23.20
C VAL A 108 -0.54 -20.87 -23.36
N LEU A 109 -1.64 -20.58 -22.67
CA LEU A 109 -2.27 -19.26 -22.66
C LEU A 109 -1.17 -18.21 -22.43
N PRO A 110 -1.11 -17.14 -23.25
CA PRO A 110 -0.07 -16.14 -23.12
C PRO A 110 -0.13 -15.55 -21.71
N VAL A 111 1.03 -15.44 -21.05
CA VAL A 111 1.15 -14.83 -19.73
C VAL A 111 0.56 -13.42 -19.82
N GLU A 112 -0.48 -13.13 -19.03
CA GLU A 112 -1.07 -11.79 -19.00
C GLU A 112 0.01 -10.76 -18.63
N GLU A 113 0.31 -9.87 -19.56
CA GLU A 113 1.21 -8.75 -19.31
C GLU A 113 0.70 -7.91 -18.13
N SER A 114 1.61 -7.41 -17.29
CA SER A 114 1.29 -6.49 -16.20
C SER A 114 0.58 -5.25 -16.74
N ARG A 115 -0.75 -5.18 -16.60
CA ARG A 115 -1.56 -4.05 -17.05
C ARG A 115 -1.98 -3.22 -15.86
N GLY A 116 -1.92 -1.91 -16.04
CA GLY A 116 -2.39 -0.91 -15.08
C GLY A 116 -3.25 0.12 -15.80
N THR A 117 -4.38 0.47 -15.17
CA THR A 117 -5.22 1.59 -15.58
C THR A 117 -5.38 2.57 -14.40
N GLY A 118 -6.29 3.55 -14.45
CA GLY A 118 -6.43 4.56 -13.39
C GLY A 118 -5.23 5.48 -13.20
N GLY A 119 -4.34 5.58 -14.21
CA GLY A 119 -3.12 6.39 -14.17
C GLY A 119 -1.88 5.66 -13.63
N PHE A 120 -1.86 4.32 -13.60
CA PHE A 120 -0.68 3.55 -13.18
C PHE A 120 0.04 2.88 -14.35
N SER A 121 1.33 3.14 -14.50
CA SER A 121 2.22 2.47 -15.45
C SER A 121 3.11 1.44 -14.75
N PHE A 122 3.26 0.25 -15.35
CA PHE A 122 4.18 -0.78 -14.86
C PHE A 122 5.62 -0.42 -15.22
N LEU A 123 6.56 -0.55 -14.27
CA LEU A 123 7.99 -0.28 -14.50
C LEU A 123 8.82 -1.57 -14.61
N CYS A 124 8.74 -2.44 -13.61
CA CYS A 124 9.52 -3.68 -13.55
C CYS A 124 9.01 -4.66 -12.48
N THR A 125 9.47 -5.91 -12.55
CA THR A 125 9.35 -6.90 -11.47
C THR A 125 10.70 -7.10 -10.80
N LEU A 126 10.73 -7.09 -9.47
CA LEU A 126 11.88 -7.45 -8.65
C LEU A 126 11.77 -8.93 -8.28
N ALA A 127 12.26 -9.80 -9.16
CA ALA A 127 12.11 -11.26 -9.02
C ALA A 127 13.05 -11.85 -7.96
N GLY A 128 12.57 -12.80 -7.16
CA GLY A 128 13.44 -13.62 -6.30
C GLY A 128 12.77 -14.36 -5.14
N HIS A 129 11.61 -13.93 -4.64
CA HIS A 129 10.88 -14.74 -3.66
C HIS A 129 10.27 -15.98 -4.32
N THR A 130 10.16 -17.07 -3.56
CA THR A 130 9.65 -18.37 -4.07
C THR A 130 8.28 -18.75 -3.50
N GLU A 131 7.79 -18.01 -2.51
CA GLU A 131 6.41 -18.05 -2.05
C GLU A 131 5.84 -16.63 -1.94
N THR A 132 4.54 -16.55 -1.67
CA THR A 132 3.78 -15.31 -1.45
C THR A 132 4.53 -14.26 -0.63
N ILE A 133 4.59 -13.04 -1.17
CA ILE A 133 5.02 -11.87 -0.40
C ILE A 133 3.93 -11.55 0.62
N SER A 134 4.35 -11.23 1.85
CA SER A 134 3.51 -11.01 3.03
C SER A 134 3.66 -9.60 3.61
N GLY A 135 4.72 -8.88 3.23
CA GLY A 135 4.91 -7.48 3.60
C GLY A 135 5.98 -6.82 2.74
N ILE A 136 5.84 -5.50 2.59
CA ILE A 136 6.78 -4.61 1.89
C ILE A 136 7.05 -3.44 2.84
N SER A 137 8.27 -2.91 2.87
CA SER A 137 8.69 -1.93 3.87
C SER A 137 9.80 -1.02 3.34
N MET A 138 9.62 0.30 3.48
CA MET A 138 10.58 1.32 3.01
C MET A 138 10.90 2.32 4.13
N PRO A 139 11.90 2.03 4.98
CA PRO A 139 12.26 2.90 6.11
C PRO A 139 12.74 4.29 5.66
N MET A 140 12.36 5.31 6.42
CA MET A 140 12.53 6.72 6.11
C MET A 140 14.00 7.10 5.90
N GLY A 141 14.29 7.68 4.73
CA GLY A 141 15.64 8.11 4.37
C GLY A 141 16.61 6.94 4.14
N SER A 142 16.10 5.73 3.92
CA SER A 142 16.84 4.59 3.37
C SER A 142 16.85 4.65 1.84
N ASP A 143 17.90 4.12 1.22
CA ASP A 143 17.97 3.83 -0.21
C ASP A 143 17.73 2.32 -0.49
N LYS A 144 17.10 1.62 0.47
CA LYS A 144 16.77 0.20 0.42
C LYS A 144 15.28 -0.06 0.67
N LEU A 145 14.71 -0.89 -0.18
CA LEU A 145 13.38 -1.49 -0.10
C LEU A 145 13.51 -2.88 0.54
N TYR A 146 12.58 -3.26 1.40
CA TYR A 146 12.54 -4.57 2.04
C TYR A 146 11.24 -5.29 1.66
N SER A 147 11.31 -6.59 1.37
CA SER A 147 10.13 -7.44 1.20
C SER A 147 10.28 -8.76 1.94
N GLY A 148 9.21 -9.21 2.59
CA GLY A 148 9.16 -10.47 3.34
C GLY A 148 8.23 -11.46 2.69
N SER A 149 8.60 -12.75 2.70
CA SER A 149 7.82 -13.83 2.10
C SER A 149 7.60 -14.99 3.07
N ALA A 150 6.55 -15.75 2.78
CA ALA A 150 6.33 -17.07 3.36
C ALA A 150 7.47 -18.08 3.05
N ASP A 151 8.39 -17.77 2.13
CA ASP A 151 9.66 -18.49 1.91
C ASP A 151 10.69 -18.33 3.05
N GLY A 152 10.34 -17.55 4.08
CA GLY A 152 11.13 -17.36 5.29
C GLY A 152 12.35 -16.45 5.11
N SER A 153 12.35 -15.60 4.08
CA SER A 153 13.36 -14.56 3.89
C SER A 153 12.80 -13.15 3.80
N VAL A 154 13.58 -12.20 4.32
CA VAL A 154 13.48 -10.79 3.93
C VAL A 154 14.52 -10.53 2.87
N ARG A 155 14.09 -10.09 1.68
CA ARG A 155 14.98 -9.60 0.63
C ARG A 155 15.16 -8.10 0.79
N VAL A 156 16.41 -7.66 0.68
CA VAL A 156 16.80 -6.26 0.64
C VAL A 156 17.10 -5.91 -0.80
N TRP A 157 16.49 -4.85 -1.31
CA TRP A 157 16.62 -4.38 -2.69
C TRP A 157 17.20 -2.97 -2.69
N ASP A 158 18.12 -2.70 -3.61
CA ASP A 158 18.61 -1.36 -3.85
C ASP A 158 17.59 -0.53 -4.64
N SER A 159 17.07 0.54 -4.01
CA SER A 159 16.02 1.40 -4.57
C SER A 159 16.49 2.30 -5.72
N ASN A 160 17.76 2.21 -6.14
CA ASN A 160 18.30 2.92 -7.30
C ASN A 160 18.35 2.03 -8.56
N SER A 161 18.55 0.71 -8.37
CA SER A 161 18.85 -0.25 -9.44
C SER A 161 17.91 -1.46 -9.51
N GLY A 162 17.04 -1.64 -8.51
CA GLY A 162 16.15 -2.80 -8.40
C GLY A 162 16.87 -4.12 -8.07
N LYS A 163 18.18 -4.11 -7.85
CA LYS A 163 18.94 -5.32 -7.56
C LYS A 163 18.70 -5.78 -6.13
N CYS A 164 18.49 -7.08 -5.93
CA CYS A 164 18.58 -7.69 -4.60
C CYS A 164 20.04 -7.60 -4.13
N VAL A 165 20.26 -7.00 -2.95
CA VAL A 165 21.60 -6.81 -2.36
C VAL A 165 21.86 -7.74 -1.16
N ASP A 166 20.80 -8.21 -0.49
CA ASP A 166 20.90 -9.14 0.65
C ASP A 166 19.62 -9.99 0.79
N VAL A 167 19.74 -11.15 1.43
CA VAL A 167 18.67 -12.14 1.65
C VAL A 167 18.76 -12.67 3.10
N ILE A 168 18.14 -11.94 4.03
CA ILE A 168 18.11 -12.29 5.45
C ILE A 168 17.17 -13.49 5.64
N LYS A 169 17.64 -14.58 6.27
CA LYS A 169 16.82 -15.75 6.59
C LYS A 169 16.28 -15.65 8.02
N MET A 170 14.95 -15.76 8.17
CA MET A 170 14.23 -15.52 9.43
C MET A 170 13.86 -16.82 10.18
N GLY A 171 14.32 -17.99 9.72
CA GLY A 171 14.06 -19.29 10.37
C GLY A 171 12.61 -19.82 10.27
N GLY A 172 11.66 -19.03 9.78
CA GLY A 172 10.27 -19.41 9.61
C GLY A 172 9.51 -18.47 8.68
N LYS A 173 8.28 -18.84 8.30
CA LYS A 173 7.44 -18.08 7.37
C LYS A 173 7.13 -16.68 7.91
N ILE A 174 7.34 -15.64 7.12
CA ILE A 174 6.97 -14.27 7.50
C ILE A 174 5.46 -14.11 7.27
N GLY A 175 4.75 -13.65 8.30
CA GLY A 175 3.30 -13.45 8.26
C GLY A 175 2.91 -12.03 7.85
N CYS A 176 3.70 -11.03 8.23
CA CYS A 176 3.56 -9.64 7.81
C CYS A 176 4.87 -8.84 8.04
N MET A 177 4.99 -7.66 7.44
CA MET A 177 6.00 -6.65 7.78
C MET A 177 5.39 -5.26 7.86
N ILE A 178 5.98 -4.39 8.67
CA ILE A 178 5.65 -2.95 8.73
C ILE A 178 6.93 -2.09 8.82
N THR A 179 6.81 -0.82 8.46
CA THR A 179 7.82 0.22 8.68
C THR A 179 7.31 1.27 9.66
N HIS A 180 8.15 1.73 10.57
CA HIS A 180 7.87 2.93 11.36
C HIS A 180 9.14 3.80 11.44
N ASP A 181 9.07 4.99 10.85
CA ASP A 181 10.22 5.86 10.57
C ASP A 181 11.44 5.08 10.05
N THR A 182 12.52 4.94 10.83
CA THR A 182 13.77 4.26 10.42
C THR A 182 13.81 2.76 10.72
N TRP A 183 12.71 2.20 11.25
CA TRP A 183 12.61 0.79 11.62
C TRP A 183 11.86 -0.05 10.59
N VAL A 184 12.28 -1.31 10.48
CA VAL A 184 11.57 -2.40 9.81
C VAL A 184 11.22 -3.45 10.86
N PHE A 185 9.99 -3.94 10.85
CA PHE A 185 9.49 -4.99 11.73
C PHE A 185 9.01 -6.17 10.90
N VAL A 186 9.27 -7.38 11.39
CA VAL A 186 8.98 -8.65 10.70
C VAL A 186 8.24 -9.57 11.65
N GLY A 187 6.98 -9.85 11.34
CA GLY A 187 6.15 -10.78 12.09
C GLY A 187 6.46 -12.22 11.65
N ILE A 188 7.01 -13.02 12.55
CA ILE A 188 7.41 -14.41 12.30
C ILE A 188 6.74 -15.36 13.30
N PRO A 189 6.99 -16.68 13.29
CA PRO A 189 6.50 -17.57 14.32
C PRO A 189 7.16 -17.26 15.66
N LYS A 190 6.36 -16.90 16.67
CA LYS A 190 6.73 -16.68 18.08
C LYS A 190 7.56 -15.44 18.42
N SER A 191 7.84 -14.55 17.47
CA SER A 191 8.41 -13.23 17.75
C SER A 191 8.04 -12.17 16.70
N VAL A 192 8.26 -10.91 17.05
CA VAL A 192 8.50 -9.83 16.08
C VAL A 192 9.98 -9.49 16.12
N GLU A 193 10.66 -9.66 14.98
CA GLU A 193 12.04 -9.22 14.81
C GLU A 193 12.05 -7.82 14.20
N ALA A 194 12.79 -6.88 14.77
CA ALA A 194 12.84 -5.50 14.32
C ALA A 194 14.28 -4.97 14.24
N TRP A 195 14.55 -4.09 13.29
CA TRP A 195 15.84 -3.42 13.18
C TRP A 195 15.75 -1.99 12.67
N ASN A 196 16.65 -1.16 13.16
CA ASN A 196 16.77 0.24 12.76
C ASN A 196 17.81 0.37 11.64
N THR A 197 17.40 0.85 10.46
CA THR A 197 18.32 0.98 9.30
C THR A 197 19.23 2.20 9.36
N ARG A 198 19.12 3.05 10.40
CA ARG A 198 19.97 4.22 10.64
C ARG A 198 21.04 3.96 11.70
N THR A 199 20.70 3.23 12.77
CA THR A 199 21.61 2.96 13.90
C THR A 199 22.18 1.55 13.91
N GLY A 200 21.59 0.60 13.16
CA GLY A 200 21.96 -0.82 13.18
C GLY A 200 21.44 -1.61 14.38
N MET A 201 20.71 -0.95 15.29
CA MET A 201 20.06 -1.58 16.45
C MET A 201 19.08 -2.68 16.02
N LYS A 202 19.00 -3.76 16.80
CA LYS A 202 18.09 -4.90 16.57
C LYS A 202 17.35 -5.24 17.85
N LEU A 203 16.08 -5.63 17.71
CA LEU A 203 15.19 -6.03 18.81
C LEU A 203 14.47 -7.32 18.41
N SER A 204 14.29 -8.24 19.38
CA SER A 204 13.53 -9.48 19.23
C SER A 204 12.46 -9.51 20.32
N LEU A 205 11.21 -9.20 19.92
CA LEU A 205 10.08 -9.06 20.83
C LEU A 205 9.36 -10.40 20.96
N ARG A 206 9.27 -10.89 22.20
CA ARG A 206 8.75 -12.22 22.56
C ARG A 206 7.34 -12.12 23.14
N GLY A 207 6.70 -13.26 23.37
CA GLY A 207 5.29 -13.36 23.79
C GLY A 207 4.32 -14.02 22.79
N PRO A 208 4.43 -13.81 21.45
CA PRO A 208 3.56 -14.48 20.48
C PRO A 208 3.61 -16.00 20.59
N SER A 209 2.46 -16.68 20.62
CA SER A 209 2.41 -18.15 20.72
C SER A 209 2.53 -18.84 19.34
N GLY A 210 2.07 -18.14 18.29
CA GLY A 210 2.03 -18.61 16.90
C GLY A 210 2.63 -17.59 15.93
N LEU A 211 2.19 -17.62 14.67
CA LEU A 211 2.59 -16.65 13.65
C LEU A 211 1.99 -15.27 13.96
N VAL A 212 2.81 -14.22 13.87
CA VAL A 212 2.34 -12.83 13.81
C VAL A 212 1.83 -12.56 12.38
N CYS A 213 0.52 -12.34 12.25
CA CYS A 213 -0.18 -12.21 10.97
C CYS A 213 -0.50 -10.75 10.60
N SER A 214 -0.48 -9.83 11.55
CA SER A 214 -0.68 -8.40 11.31
C SER A 214 0.05 -7.56 12.37
N MET A 215 0.43 -6.32 12.04
CA MET A 215 1.04 -5.38 12.97
C MET A 215 0.59 -3.94 12.69
N THR A 216 0.58 -3.08 13.71
CA THR A 216 0.48 -1.62 13.56
C THR A 216 1.17 -0.91 14.73
N ILE A 217 1.60 0.35 14.55
CA ILE A 217 2.23 1.16 15.59
C ILE A 217 1.44 2.45 15.78
N LYS A 218 1.08 2.75 17.04
CA LYS A 218 0.27 3.91 17.44
C LYS A 218 0.59 4.29 18.89
N ASP A 219 0.75 5.58 19.15
CA ASP A 219 0.89 6.19 20.50
C ASP A 219 1.93 5.50 21.39
N GLU A 220 3.17 5.42 20.89
CA GLU A 220 4.31 4.73 21.51
C GLU A 220 4.05 3.25 21.87
N MET A 221 3.17 2.57 21.11
CA MET A 221 2.91 1.14 21.22
C MET A 221 2.99 0.42 19.86
N LEU A 222 3.62 -0.76 19.86
CA LEU A 222 3.51 -1.75 18.79
C LEU A 222 2.42 -2.76 19.17
N PHE A 223 1.50 -3.03 18.24
CA PHE A 223 0.50 -4.09 18.34
C PHE A 223 0.79 -5.17 17.29
N ALA A 224 0.75 -6.44 17.68
CA ALA A 224 0.92 -7.59 16.78
C ALA A 224 -0.25 -8.59 16.92
N GLY A 225 -1.05 -8.72 15.87
CA GLY A 225 -2.15 -9.68 15.76
C GLY A 225 -1.62 -11.06 15.38
N THR A 226 -2.07 -12.09 16.09
CA THR A 226 -1.47 -13.43 16.06
C THR A 226 -2.46 -14.52 15.64
N ALA A 227 -1.92 -15.64 15.15
CA ALA A 227 -2.70 -16.78 14.67
C ALA A 227 -3.59 -17.45 15.74
N ASP A 228 -3.30 -17.29 17.03
CA ASP A 228 -4.10 -17.82 18.15
C ASP A 228 -5.23 -16.87 18.61
N GLY A 229 -5.53 -15.79 17.87
CA GLY A 229 -6.61 -14.87 18.19
C GLY A 229 -6.27 -13.81 19.24
N ARG A 230 -4.99 -13.67 19.60
CA ARG A 230 -4.50 -12.62 20.50
C ARG A 230 -3.94 -11.43 19.72
N ILE A 231 -3.86 -10.30 20.40
CA ILE A 231 -3.03 -9.16 19.97
C ILE A 231 -2.06 -8.85 21.10
N MET A 232 -0.78 -9.04 20.84
CA MET A 232 0.30 -8.66 21.77
C MET A 232 0.56 -7.16 21.64
N ALA A 233 0.82 -6.49 22.75
CA ALA A 233 1.16 -5.06 22.77
C ALA A 233 2.45 -4.82 23.55
N TRP A 234 3.39 -4.09 22.96
CA TRP A 234 4.64 -3.63 23.61
C TRP A 234 4.70 -2.12 23.56
N LYS A 235 5.43 -1.51 24.50
CA LYS A 235 5.88 -0.13 24.36
C LYS A 235 6.93 -0.05 23.24
N PHE A 236 6.83 0.96 22.38
CA PHE A 236 7.79 1.20 21.32
C PHE A 236 8.03 2.71 21.13
N PRO A 237 9.28 3.23 21.10
CA PRO A 237 10.55 2.49 21.13
C PRO A 237 10.78 1.76 22.45
N ALA A 238 11.28 0.52 22.33
CA ALA A 238 11.65 -0.31 23.47
C ALA A 238 13.10 -0.01 23.87
N GLU A 239 13.34 0.05 25.18
CA GLU A 239 14.70 0.02 25.74
C GLU A 239 15.31 -1.39 25.53
N GLU A 240 16.64 -1.54 25.57
CA GLU A 240 17.34 -2.78 25.18
C GLU A 240 16.92 -4.07 25.92
N ASN A 241 16.19 -3.96 27.03
CA ASN A 241 15.68 -5.11 27.82
C ASN A 241 14.15 -5.31 27.75
N ASP A 242 13.39 -4.41 27.12
CA ASP A 242 11.91 -4.43 27.14
C ASP A 242 11.35 -5.30 26.00
N SER A 243 11.47 -6.63 26.16
CA SER A 243 11.16 -7.62 25.12
C SER A 243 9.84 -8.38 25.32
N GLU A 244 9.20 -8.26 26.48
CA GLU A 244 7.93 -8.90 26.84
C GLU A 244 6.74 -7.93 26.64
N PRO A 245 5.52 -8.43 26.33
CA PRO A 245 4.39 -7.56 26.04
C PRO A 245 3.84 -6.91 27.32
N VAL A 246 3.66 -5.58 27.27
CA VAL A 246 3.01 -4.80 28.36
C VAL A 246 1.51 -5.10 28.48
N SER A 247 0.89 -5.67 27.45
CA SER A 247 -0.48 -6.18 27.50
C SER A 247 -0.74 -7.26 26.46
N ILE A 248 -1.72 -8.12 26.74
CA ILE A 248 -2.22 -9.15 25.81
C ILE A 248 -3.73 -8.97 25.68
N LEU A 249 -4.16 -8.48 24.53
CA LEU A 249 -5.56 -8.26 24.19
C LEU A 249 -6.14 -9.61 23.71
N ILE A 250 -7.14 -10.11 24.43
CA ILE A 250 -7.75 -11.43 24.21
C ILE A 250 -9.21 -11.23 23.83
N GLY A 251 -9.70 -11.94 22.82
CA GLY A 251 -11.14 -11.97 22.51
C GLY A 251 -11.51 -12.47 21.12
N HIS A 252 -10.60 -12.52 20.16
CA HIS A 252 -10.82 -13.20 18.87
C HIS A 252 -10.64 -14.72 19.02
N GLU A 253 -11.41 -15.50 18.27
CA GLU A 253 -11.39 -16.97 18.33
C GLU A 253 -10.46 -17.59 17.26
N ARG A 254 -10.00 -16.77 16.30
CA ARG A 254 -9.18 -17.18 15.16
C ARG A 254 -8.17 -16.09 14.81
N HIS A 255 -7.30 -16.35 13.82
CA HIS A 255 -6.17 -15.49 13.48
C HIS A 255 -6.58 -14.01 13.30
N VAL A 256 -5.87 -13.10 13.98
CA VAL A 256 -6.00 -11.66 13.75
C VAL A 256 -5.11 -11.27 12.57
N ILE A 257 -5.72 -11.12 11.40
CA ILE A 257 -5.02 -10.98 10.11
C ILE A 257 -4.98 -9.54 9.59
N SER A 258 -5.59 -8.59 10.28
CA SER A 258 -5.46 -7.17 9.98
C SER A 258 -5.61 -6.30 11.23
N LEU A 259 -4.80 -5.25 11.33
CA LEU A 259 -4.85 -4.22 12.37
C LEU A 259 -4.80 -2.83 11.72
N SER A 260 -5.59 -1.89 12.23
CA SER A 260 -5.50 -0.45 11.91
C SER A 260 -5.92 0.36 13.13
N ALA A 261 -5.44 1.60 13.26
CA ALA A 261 -5.70 2.43 14.43
C ALA A 261 -6.14 3.87 14.05
N SER A 262 -7.18 4.36 14.72
CA SER A 262 -7.59 5.77 14.71
C SER A 262 -6.93 6.54 15.85
N ALA A 263 -7.34 7.78 16.11
CA ALA A 263 -6.80 8.59 17.20
C ALA A 263 -7.03 8.01 18.61
N THR A 264 -8.03 7.14 18.81
CA THR A 264 -8.44 6.61 20.14
C THR A 264 -8.81 5.13 20.15
N ARG A 265 -8.80 4.46 18.98
CA ARG A 265 -9.25 3.07 18.82
C ARG A 265 -8.24 2.25 18.02
N LEU A 266 -8.00 1.02 18.46
CA LEU A 266 -7.44 -0.05 17.64
C LEU A 266 -8.60 -0.86 17.05
N TYR A 267 -8.49 -1.26 15.79
CA TYR A 267 -9.43 -2.15 15.11
C TYR A 267 -8.69 -3.41 14.65
N SER A 268 -9.29 -4.57 14.89
CA SER A 268 -8.73 -5.86 14.49
C SER A 268 -9.71 -6.69 13.66
N GLY A 269 -9.29 -7.09 12.45
CA GLY A 269 -10.04 -7.99 11.57
C GLY A 269 -9.57 -9.44 11.71
N SER A 270 -10.51 -10.38 11.80
CA SER A 270 -10.23 -11.78 12.13
C SER A 270 -10.90 -12.80 11.19
N LEU A 271 -10.28 -13.98 11.11
CA LEU A 271 -10.86 -15.17 10.51
C LEU A 271 -12.13 -15.68 11.23
N ASP A 272 -12.44 -15.19 12.44
CA ASP A 272 -13.71 -15.45 13.14
C ASP A 272 -14.90 -14.61 12.62
N LYS A 273 -14.69 -13.87 11.53
CA LYS A 273 -15.68 -13.02 10.85
C LYS A 273 -16.05 -11.73 11.58
N THR A 274 -15.48 -11.47 12.75
CA THR A 274 -15.73 -10.23 13.50
C THR A 274 -14.64 -9.19 13.28
N ILE A 275 -14.99 -7.93 13.54
CA ILE A 275 -14.04 -6.88 13.87
C ILE A 275 -14.15 -6.62 15.37
N LYS A 276 -13.03 -6.43 16.08
CA LYS A 276 -13.06 -5.91 17.45
C LYS A 276 -12.51 -4.51 17.51
N VAL A 277 -13.18 -3.68 18.30
CA VAL A 277 -12.80 -2.30 18.60
C VAL A 277 -12.23 -2.28 20.01
N TRP A 278 -11.01 -1.80 20.16
CA TRP A 278 -10.32 -1.71 21.44
C TRP A 278 -10.03 -0.24 21.76
N ASP A 279 -10.21 0.15 23.02
CA ASP A 279 -9.85 1.48 23.49
C ASP A 279 -8.33 1.55 23.72
N LEU A 280 -7.63 2.46 23.03
CA LEU A 280 -6.15 2.53 23.07
C LEU A 280 -5.58 2.90 24.44
N LYS A 281 -6.37 3.47 25.35
CA LYS A 281 -5.92 3.93 26.67
C LYS A 281 -6.04 2.84 27.75
N THR A 282 -7.04 1.97 27.63
CA THR A 282 -7.37 0.91 28.59
C THR A 282 -7.07 -0.50 28.07
N LEU A 283 -6.82 -0.62 26.76
CA LEU A 283 -6.57 -1.87 26.04
C LEU A 283 -7.69 -2.92 26.18
N GLN A 284 -8.91 -2.46 26.49
CA GLN A 284 -10.10 -3.31 26.58
C GLN A 284 -10.86 -3.34 25.25
N CYS A 285 -11.45 -4.49 24.94
CA CYS A 285 -12.44 -4.61 23.87
C CYS A 285 -13.71 -3.88 24.31
N ILE A 286 -14.10 -2.84 23.57
CA ILE A 286 -15.32 -2.05 23.86
C ILE A 286 -16.49 -2.43 22.96
N GLU A 287 -16.22 -3.01 21.79
CA GLU A 287 -17.25 -3.33 20.80
C GLU A 287 -16.79 -4.52 19.92
N THR A 288 -17.74 -5.32 19.44
CA THR A 288 -17.49 -6.40 18.46
C THR A 288 -18.51 -6.25 17.33
N LEU A 289 -18.02 -6.11 16.10
CA LEU A 289 -18.83 -5.89 14.90
C LEU A 289 -18.94 -7.21 14.12
N SER A 290 -20.17 -7.69 13.92
CA SER A 290 -20.46 -9.05 13.42
C SER A 290 -21.26 -9.09 12.10
N GLU A 291 -21.33 -7.99 11.35
CA GLU A 291 -22.11 -7.89 10.09
C GLU A 291 -21.47 -8.62 8.90
N HIS A 292 -20.24 -9.10 9.03
CA HIS A 292 -19.56 -9.86 7.98
C HIS A 292 -19.89 -11.36 8.08
N LYS A 293 -20.25 -11.96 6.94
CA LYS A 293 -20.71 -13.37 6.86
C LYS A 293 -19.57 -14.37 6.75
N SER A 294 -18.36 -13.88 6.46
CA SER A 294 -17.11 -14.62 6.31
C SER A 294 -15.93 -13.83 6.88
N ALA A 295 -14.75 -14.45 6.91
CA ALA A 295 -13.52 -13.88 7.48
C ALA A 295 -13.26 -12.43 7.05
N VAL A 296 -12.96 -11.55 8.01
CA VAL A 296 -12.58 -10.16 7.75
C VAL A 296 -11.09 -10.13 7.44
N THR A 297 -10.76 -9.78 6.20
CA THR A 297 -9.42 -9.91 5.64
C THR A 297 -8.61 -8.63 5.72
N SER A 298 -9.27 -7.47 5.80
CA SER A 298 -8.60 -6.18 5.98
C SER A 298 -9.49 -5.19 6.73
N VAL A 299 -8.88 -4.38 7.60
CA VAL A 299 -9.50 -3.20 8.24
C VAL A 299 -8.59 -1.99 8.05
N LEU A 300 -9.17 -0.82 7.77
CA LEU A 300 -8.44 0.40 7.41
C LEU A 300 -9.20 1.65 7.84
N CYS A 301 -8.58 2.53 8.62
CA CYS A 301 -9.17 3.81 9.02
C CYS A 301 -9.06 4.85 7.89
N TRP A 302 -10.19 5.49 7.57
CA TRP A 302 -10.28 6.61 6.63
C TRP A 302 -11.09 7.76 7.25
N ASP A 303 -10.43 8.89 7.49
CA ASP A 303 -10.97 10.03 8.24
C ASP A 303 -11.58 9.60 9.59
N GLN A 304 -12.91 9.67 9.75
CA GLN A 304 -13.63 9.23 10.95
C GLN A 304 -14.28 7.84 10.79
N ASN A 305 -14.19 7.24 9.60
CA ASN A 305 -14.82 5.98 9.25
C ASN A 305 -13.83 4.81 9.35
N LEU A 306 -14.35 3.63 9.66
CA LEU A 306 -13.67 2.38 9.41
C LEU A 306 -14.09 1.83 8.05
N LEU A 307 -13.12 1.34 7.28
CA LEU A 307 -13.35 0.44 6.15
C LEU A 307 -12.98 -0.98 6.57
N SER A 308 -13.77 -1.96 6.15
CA SER A 308 -13.42 -3.38 6.27
C SER A 308 -13.78 -4.15 5.01
N CYS A 309 -12.99 -5.17 4.68
CA CYS A 309 -13.32 -6.10 3.60
C CYS A 309 -13.28 -7.55 4.07
N SER A 310 -13.98 -8.44 3.35
CA SER A 310 -14.19 -9.82 3.75
C SER A 310 -14.25 -10.78 2.56
N LEU A 311 -14.03 -12.07 2.85
CA LEU A 311 -14.33 -13.17 1.93
C LEU A 311 -15.84 -13.34 1.66
N ASP A 312 -16.72 -12.57 2.31
CA ASP A 312 -18.15 -12.49 1.98
C ASP A 312 -18.47 -11.62 0.75
N LYS A 313 -17.43 -11.14 0.07
CA LYS A 313 -17.48 -10.28 -1.14
C LYS A 313 -17.92 -8.84 -0.88
N THR A 314 -17.93 -8.37 0.37
CA THR A 314 -18.31 -6.98 0.68
C THR A 314 -17.16 -6.13 1.23
N VAL A 315 -17.18 -4.84 0.89
CA VAL A 315 -16.49 -3.79 1.64
C VAL A 315 -17.55 -3.02 2.43
N LYS A 316 -17.37 -2.88 3.74
CA LYS A 316 -18.28 -2.15 4.62
C LYS A 316 -17.63 -0.86 5.10
N VAL A 317 -18.40 0.23 5.07
CA VAL A 317 -18.03 1.52 5.67
C VAL A 317 -18.80 1.65 6.97
N TRP A 318 -18.09 1.87 8.07
CA TRP A 318 -18.67 2.02 9.40
C TRP A 318 -18.40 3.43 9.91
N ALA A 319 -19.43 4.05 10.48
CA ALA A 319 -19.33 5.34 11.16
C ALA A 319 -19.78 5.20 12.60
N ALA A 320 -19.16 5.99 13.49
CA ALA A 320 -19.61 6.11 14.87
C ALA A 320 -20.99 6.79 14.96
N THR A 321 -21.84 6.31 15.86
CA THR A 321 -23.07 6.96 16.28
C THR A 321 -22.80 8.04 17.32
N GLU A 322 -23.83 8.82 17.67
CA GLU A 322 -23.81 9.74 18.82
C GLU A 322 -23.47 9.03 20.15
N SER A 323 -23.74 7.72 20.26
CA SER A 323 -23.38 6.88 21.40
C SER A 323 -21.96 6.28 21.33
N GLY A 324 -21.18 6.57 20.27
CA GLY A 324 -19.82 6.08 20.08
C GLY A 324 -19.67 4.64 19.54
N ASN A 325 -20.78 3.99 19.20
CA ASN A 325 -20.81 2.63 18.62
C ASN A 325 -20.73 2.69 17.09
N HIS A 326 -20.21 1.66 16.43
CA HIS A 326 -20.06 1.64 14.97
C HIS A 326 -21.25 0.98 14.27
N ARG A 327 -21.86 1.70 13.32
CA ARG A 327 -22.86 1.13 12.40
C ARG A 327 -22.38 1.16 10.97
N VAL A 328 -22.77 0.15 10.19
CA VAL A 328 -22.58 0.15 8.73
C VAL A 328 -23.42 1.29 8.13
N ILE A 329 -22.78 2.22 7.44
CA ILE A 329 -23.45 3.31 6.69
C ILE A 329 -23.46 3.06 5.18
N TYR A 330 -22.57 2.21 4.68
CA TYR A 330 -22.50 1.82 3.27
C TYR A 330 -21.93 0.40 3.13
N THR A 331 -22.34 -0.32 2.09
CA THR A 331 -21.78 -1.62 1.73
C THR A 331 -21.61 -1.68 0.21
N HIS A 332 -20.35 -1.78 -0.22
CA HIS A 332 -19.98 -2.11 -1.59
C HIS A 332 -19.92 -3.63 -1.76
N ALA A 333 -20.24 -4.14 -2.94
CA ALA A 333 -20.23 -5.56 -3.25
C ALA A 333 -19.36 -5.84 -4.49
N GLU A 334 -18.47 -6.81 -4.37
CA GLU A 334 -17.62 -7.30 -5.46
C GLU A 334 -18.09 -8.67 -5.97
N GLU A 335 -17.63 -9.05 -7.17
CA GLU A 335 -17.86 -10.39 -7.71
C GLU A 335 -17.10 -11.47 -6.90
N HIS A 336 -15.95 -11.11 -6.33
CA HIS A 336 -15.03 -12.00 -5.65
C HIS A 336 -14.87 -11.62 -4.16
N GLY A 337 -14.40 -12.55 -3.33
CA GLY A 337 -14.02 -12.21 -1.95
C GLY A 337 -12.86 -11.20 -1.97
N LEU A 338 -12.72 -10.37 -0.95
CA LEU A 338 -11.63 -9.39 -0.89
C LEU A 338 -10.48 -9.88 0.01
N ARG A 339 -9.23 -9.49 -0.32
CA ARG A 339 -8.03 -9.92 0.41
C ARG A 339 -7.33 -8.82 1.17
N THR A 340 -7.13 -7.64 0.58
CA THR A 340 -6.47 -6.52 1.25
C THR A 340 -7.03 -5.19 0.75
N LEU A 341 -7.18 -4.23 1.67
CA LEU A 341 -7.47 -2.83 1.39
C LEU A 341 -6.18 -2.02 1.54
N PHE A 342 -5.90 -1.12 0.60
CA PHE A 342 -4.85 -0.12 0.75
C PHE A 342 -5.39 1.28 0.41
N GLY A 343 -5.00 2.28 1.20
CA GLY A 343 -5.52 3.64 1.11
C GLY A 343 -4.45 4.65 0.68
N MET A 344 -4.77 5.49 -0.30
CA MET A 344 -3.86 6.49 -0.85
C MET A 344 -4.54 7.86 -0.98
N HIS A 345 -3.87 8.93 -0.58
CA HIS A 345 -4.39 10.30 -0.74
C HIS A 345 -3.89 10.92 -2.05
N ARG A 346 -4.80 11.54 -2.81
CA ARG A 346 -4.44 12.48 -3.89
C ARG A 346 -4.15 13.85 -3.29
N VAL A 347 -3.10 14.50 -3.75
CA VAL A 347 -2.86 15.91 -3.41
C VAL A 347 -3.88 16.76 -4.15
N GLY A 348 -4.84 17.35 -3.42
CA GLY A 348 -5.89 18.19 -4.00
C GLY A 348 -7.03 17.43 -4.69
N SER A 349 -7.28 16.16 -4.35
CA SER A 349 -8.45 15.41 -4.84
C SER A 349 -8.89 14.33 -3.85
N THR A 350 -9.95 13.60 -4.22
CA THR A 350 -10.54 12.47 -3.48
C THR A 350 -9.54 11.35 -3.15
N PRO A 351 -9.64 10.72 -1.96
CA PRO A 351 -8.89 9.52 -1.62
C PRO A 351 -9.15 8.34 -2.57
N VAL A 352 -8.15 7.45 -2.67
CA VAL A 352 -8.17 6.23 -3.48
C VAL A 352 -8.14 5.00 -2.58
N LEU A 353 -9.06 4.08 -2.81
CA LEU A 353 -9.08 2.74 -2.22
C LEU A 353 -8.63 1.70 -3.25
N PHE A 354 -7.61 0.92 -2.91
CA PHE A 354 -7.22 -0.28 -3.64
C PHE A 354 -7.83 -1.50 -2.97
N CYS A 355 -8.47 -2.36 -3.76
CA CYS A 355 -9.14 -3.59 -3.32
C CYS A 355 -8.52 -4.79 -4.05
N SER A 356 -7.65 -5.56 -3.39
CA SER A 356 -7.16 -6.83 -3.95
C SER A 356 -8.20 -7.94 -3.80
N LEU A 357 -8.43 -8.72 -4.85
CA LEU A 357 -9.46 -9.76 -4.89
C LEU A 357 -8.87 -11.16 -4.61
N HIS A 358 -9.54 -11.89 -3.72
CA HIS A 358 -9.18 -13.25 -3.30
C HIS A 358 -9.35 -14.26 -4.43
N ASN A 359 -8.36 -15.14 -4.62
CA ASN A 359 -8.24 -16.07 -5.76
C ASN A 359 -8.27 -15.40 -7.16
N SER A 360 -8.03 -14.09 -7.24
CA SER A 360 -7.93 -13.33 -8.49
C SER A 360 -6.56 -12.67 -8.59
N ASN A 361 -6.12 -12.29 -9.79
CA ASN A 361 -4.87 -11.56 -10.02
C ASN A 361 -5.04 -10.03 -10.01
N ARG A 362 -6.25 -9.53 -9.72
CA ARG A 362 -6.63 -8.12 -9.86
C ARG A 362 -6.62 -7.34 -8.55
N ILE A 363 -6.18 -6.08 -8.65
CA ILE A 363 -6.44 -5.02 -7.67
C ILE A 363 -7.37 -4.01 -8.32
N ARG A 364 -8.57 -3.80 -7.77
CA ARG A 364 -9.56 -2.82 -8.23
C ARG A 364 -9.28 -1.46 -7.58
N LEU A 365 -9.41 -0.34 -8.30
CA LEU A 365 -9.20 1.01 -7.77
C LEU A 365 -10.52 1.79 -7.74
N PHE A 366 -10.87 2.28 -6.56
CA PHE A 366 -12.08 3.07 -6.31
C PHE A 366 -11.76 4.46 -5.79
N ASP A 367 -12.60 5.41 -6.18
CA ASP A 367 -12.65 6.77 -5.67
C ASP A 367 -13.47 6.83 -4.37
N LEU A 368 -13.05 7.61 -3.37
CA LEU A 368 -13.81 7.81 -2.13
C LEU A 368 -14.19 9.29 -1.95
N PRO A 369 -15.43 9.63 -1.53
CA PRO A 369 -16.49 8.76 -0.99
C PRO A 369 -17.29 7.95 -2.01
N SER A 370 -17.10 8.17 -3.32
CA SER A 370 -18.08 7.79 -4.34
C SER A 370 -18.21 6.28 -4.62
N PHE A 371 -17.18 5.50 -4.29
CA PHE A 371 -16.94 4.13 -4.78
C PHE A 371 -16.96 4.01 -6.32
N GLY A 372 -16.73 5.12 -7.02
CA GLY A 372 -16.59 5.12 -8.47
C GLY A 372 -15.35 4.34 -8.91
N GLU A 373 -15.50 3.42 -9.85
CA GLU A 373 -14.37 2.70 -10.44
C GLU A 373 -13.48 3.65 -11.24
N MET A 374 -12.16 3.48 -11.06
CA MET A 374 -11.14 4.30 -11.73
C MET A 374 -10.19 3.46 -12.59
N GLY A 375 -10.15 2.15 -12.37
CA GLY A 375 -9.25 1.22 -13.06
C GLY A 375 -8.87 0.01 -12.22
N GLU A 376 -7.87 -0.72 -12.68
CA GLU A 376 -7.34 -1.94 -12.08
C GLU A 376 -5.85 -2.14 -12.37
N LEU A 377 -5.18 -2.95 -11.54
CA LEU A 377 -3.82 -3.46 -11.75
C LEU A 377 -3.85 -4.99 -11.80
N SER A 378 -3.06 -5.62 -12.68
CA SER A 378 -2.89 -7.09 -12.74
C SER A 378 -1.52 -7.59 -12.27
N SER A 379 -1.53 -8.61 -11.42
CA SER A 379 -0.34 -9.41 -11.06
C SER A 379 -0.39 -10.81 -11.70
N GLN A 380 0.50 -11.73 -11.30
CA GLN A 380 0.36 -13.14 -11.70
C GLN A 380 -0.58 -13.91 -10.76
N LYS A 381 -0.63 -13.53 -9.48
CA LYS A 381 -1.49 -14.15 -8.45
C LYS A 381 -2.12 -13.10 -7.53
N GLU A 382 -2.93 -13.56 -6.57
CA GLU A 382 -3.51 -12.77 -5.48
C GLU A 382 -2.45 -11.87 -4.83
N VAL A 383 -2.69 -10.55 -4.85
CA VAL A 383 -1.82 -9.55 -4.21
C VAL A 383 -2.18 -9.45 -2.73
N LYS A 384 -1.17 -9.47 -1.85
CA LYS A 384 -1.35 -9.41 -0.38
C LYS A 384 -0.62 -8.25 0.26
N ALA A 385 0.54 -7.88 -0.27
CA ALA A 385 1.26 -6.69 0.16
C ALA A 385 1.07 -5.57 -0.87
N ILE A 386 0.71 -4.37 -0.40
CA ILE A 386 0.67 -3.13 -1.17
C ILE A 386 1.35 -2.07 -0.30
N GLU A 387 2.30 -1.31 -0.85
CA GLU A 387 3.01 -0.25 -0.12
C GLU A 387 3.30 0.95 -1.05
N LEU A 388 3.19 2.17 -0.52
CA LEU A 388 3.30 3.41 -1.30
C LEU A 388 4.51 4.25 -0.91
N ALA A 389 5.35 4.54 -1.88
CA ALA A 389 6.57 5.31 -1.70
C ALA A 389 6.29 6.83 -1.76
N VAL A 390 5.69 7.38 -0.71
CA VAL A 390 5.29 8.80 -0.62
C VAL A 390 6.46 9.78 -0.87
N VAL A 391 7.70 9.39 -0.54
CA VAL A 391 8.92 10.20 -0.73
C VAL A 391 9.55 10.02 -2.13
N ALA A 392 9.02 9.14 -2.97
CA ALA A 392 9.66 8.68 -4.20
C ALA A 392 8.89 8.98 -5.50
N GLY A 393 8.16 10.08 -5.56
CA GLY A 393 7.51 10.52 -6.80
C GLY A 393 6.39 9.59 -7.29
N GLY A 394 5.63 9.00 -6.37
CA GLY A 394 4.44 8.21 -6.73
C GLY A 394 4.69 6.77 -7.14
N LEU A 395 5.79 6.14 -6.69
CA LEU A 395 5.97 4.70 -6.86
C LEU A 395 5.07 3.89 -5.92
N LEU A 396 4.40 2.87 -6.46
CA LEU A 396 3.60 1.89 -5.74
C LEU A 396 4.25 0.51 -5.90
N PHE A 397 4.35 -0.24 -4.80
CA PHE A 397 4.87 -1.60 -4.79
C PHE A 397 3.74 -2.59 -4.47
N THR A 398 3.66 -3.70 -5.23
CA THR A 398 2.67 -4.77 -4.99
C THR A 398 3.36 -6.13 -4.95
N GLY A 399 3.12 -6.89 -3.89
CA GLY A 399 3.69 -8.21 -3.65
C GLY A 399 2.62 -9.30 -3.67
N ASP A 400 2.83 -10.31 -4.53
CA ASP A 400 1.80 -11.30 -4.85
C ASP A 400 2.09 -12.73 -4.37
N GLY A 401 1.09 -13.59 -4.57
CA GLY A 401 1.09 -15.00 -4.20
C GLY A 401 2.12 -15.89 -4.90
N ALA A 402 2.80 -15.41 -5.95
CA ALA A 402 3.86 -16.15 -6.64
C ALA A 402 5.27 -15.82 -6.09
N GLY A 403 5.42 -14.71 -5.36
CA GLY A 403 6.72 -14.15 -5.00
C GLY A 403 7.16 -13.01 -5.92
N GLU A 404 6.29 -12.51 -6.80
CA GLU A 404 6.58 -11.32 -7.60
C GLU A 404 6.37 -10.04 -6.79
N LEU A 405 7.38 -9.17 -6.82
CA LEU A 405 7.32 -7.80 -6.32
C LEU A 405 7.29 -6.84 -7.52
N LYS A 406 6.11 -6.36 -7.90
CA LYS A 406 5.94 -5.44 -9.05
C LYS A 406 6.07 -3.99 -8.60
N VAL A 407 6.72 -3.18 -9.44
CA VAL A 407 6.91 -1.74 -9.26
C VAL A 407 6.07 -1.00 -10.30
N TRP A 408 5.22 -0.09 -9.81
CA TRP A 408 4.36 0.76 -10.63
C TRP A 408 4.69 2.23 -10.37
N ARG A 409 4.47 3.10 -11.36
CA ARG A 409 4.48 4.55 -11.18
C ARG A 409 3.07 5.10 -11.34
N TRP A 410 2.71 6.05 -10.48
CA TRP A 410 1.52 6.85 -10.66
C TRP A 410 1.82 8.04 -11.59
N GLU A 411 1.22 8.00 -12.77
CA GLU A 411 1.22 9.05 -13.79
C GLU A 411 -0.24 9.46 -14.03
N PRO A 412 -0.86 10.24 -13.12
CA PRO A 412 -2.22 10.71 -13.30
C PRO A 412 -2.27 11.61 -14.54
N ALA A 413 -3.27 11.41 -15.40
CA ALA A 413 -3.40 12.18 -16.63
C ALA A 413 -3.49 13.68 -16.30
N THR A 414 -2.50 14.46 -16.73
CA THR A 414 -2.53 15.92 -16.64
C THR A 414 -3.81 16.40 -17.34
N PRO A 415 -4.68 17.19 -16.67
CA PRO A 415 -5.81 17.81 -17.34
C PRO A 415 -5.28 18.60 -18.55
N ALA A 416 -5.76 18.27 -19.75
CA ALA A 416 -5.36 18.99 -20.94
C ALA A 416 -5.74 20.46 -20.74
N LEU A 417 -4.74 21.35 -20.65
CA LEU A 417 -4.96 22.79 -20.59
C LEU A 417 -5.81 23.15 -21.80
N ALA A 418 -7.05 23.55 -21.55
CA ALA A 418 -8.01 23.86 -22.60
C ALA A 418 -7.39 24.93 -23.50
N GLN A 419 -7.09 24.56 -24.75
CA GLN A 419 -6.58 25.51 -25.72
C GLN A 419 -7.68 26.53 -25.96
N THR A 420 -7.55 27.70 -25.34
CA THR A 420 -8.42 28.84 -25.61
C THR A 420 -8.39 29.08 -27.11
N PRO A 421 -9.53 28.98 -27.83
CA PRO A 421 -9.54 29.20 -29.26
C PRO A 421 -9.02 30.61 -29.51
N ALA A 422 -8.03 30.72 -30.40
CA ALA A 422 -7.41 32.00 -30.71
C ALA A 422 -8.49 33.01 -31.14
N GLN A 423 -8.44 34.22 -30.58
CA GLN A 423 -9.38 35.27 -30.95
C GLN A 423 -9.27 35.52 -32.45
N GLN A 424 -10.33 35.20 -33.19
CA GLN A 424 -10.46 35.62 -34.57
C GLN A 424 -10.49 37.15 -34.58
N HIS A 425 -9.44 37.76 -35.13
CA HIS A 425 -9.42 39.20 -35.36
C HIS A 425 -10.59 39.54 -36.31
N CYS A 426 -11.59 40.25 -35.79
CA CYS A 426 -12.60 40.88 -36.63
C CYS A 426 -11.92 42.00 -37.43
N ALA A 427 -11.53 41.70 -38.67
CA ALA A 427 -11.17 42.73 -39.64
C ALA A 427 -12.45 43.49 -40.03
N SER A 428 -12.54 44.76 -39.62
CA SER A 428 -13.54 45.67 -40.14
C SER A 428 -13.28 45.94 -41.63
N PRO A 429 -14.30 45.94 -42.50
CA PRO A 429 -14.13 46.39 -43.87
C PRO A 429 -14.00 47.92 -43.89
N GLU A 430 -12.84 48.43 -44.31
CA GLU A 430 -12.73 49.82 -44.74
C GLU A 430 -13.32 49.95 -46.15
N ASN A 431 -14.31 50.83 -46.31
CA ASN A 431 -14.78 51.25 -47.64
C ASN A 431 -13.84 52.33 -48.18
N SER A 432 -13.46 52.20 -49.45
CA SER A 432 -12.89 53.29 -50.26
C SER A 432 -13.52 53.27 -51.64
N ASP A 433 -14.10 54.43 -52.01
CA ASP A 433 -14.60 54.84 -53.34
C ASP A 433 -15.64 53.95 -54.05
#